data_AF-A0A4W5P8L7-F1
#
_entry.id   AF-A0A4W5P8L7-F1
#
_cell.length_a   1.000
_cell.length_b   1.000
_cell.length_c   1.000
_cell.angle_alpha   90.00
_cell.angle_beta   90.00
_cell.angle_gamma   90.00
#
_symmetry.space_group_name_H-M   'P 1'
#
loop_
_entity.id
_entity.type
_entity.pdbx_description
1 polymer ?
#
loop_
_entity_poly.entity_id
_entity_poly.type
_entity_poly.pdbx_seq_one_letter_code
_entity_poly.pdbx_strand_id
1 'polypeptide(L)'
;ELQTKHHIKENVLTLNSQYCWCWTGFNFGFDLLVTYTNRFIVFKNTLSQPCGGAVSLQPWRHLAYRLRLASFDNSGKLVCSRSTGYQLLTLEKDQQYVVMNLDSRLLSFPLYVCCNFQYTSPHHMDRGPDAPEPESSARSVS
;
A
#
# COMPACT_ATOMS: atom_id res chain seq x y z
N GLU A 1 17.87 -8.98 -9.16
CA GLU A 1 17.10 -8.17 -10.11
C GLU A 1 15.86 -7.63 -9.40
N LEU A 2 15.84 -6.33 -9.10
CA LEU A 2 14.77 -5.70 -8.32
C LEU A 2 13.57 -5.47 -9.25
N GLN A 3 12.59 -6.38 -9.24
CA GLN A 3 11.34 -6.21 -9.97
C GLN A 3 10.50 -5.11 -9.32
N THR A 4 10.72 -3.87 -9.75
CA THR A 4 9.90 -2.73 -9.36
C THR A 4 8.60 -2.74 -10.16
N LYS A 5 7.53 -3.31 -9.59
CA LYS A 5 6.21 -3.33 -10.24
C LYS A 5 5.32 -2.17 -9.77
N HIS A 6 5.06 -1.23 -10.67
CA HIS A 6 4.08 -0.17 -10.47
C HIS A 6 2.66 -0.70 -10.69
N HIS A 7 1.75 -0.41 -9.77
CA HIS A 7 0.35 -0.78 -9.88
C HIS A 7 -0.53 0.45 -9.68
N ILE A 8 -1.58 0.56 -10.50
CA ILE A 8 -2.63 1.56 -10.34
C ILE A 8 -3.90 0.78 -9.97
N LYS A 9 -4.58 1.23 -8.92
CA LYS A 9 -5.85 0.67 -8.49
C LYS A 9 -6.87 1.79 -8.37
N GLU A 10 -8.06 1.54 -8.89
CA GLU A 10 -9.17 2.48 -8.94
C GLU A 10 -10.38 1.87 -8.23
N ASN A 11 -11.11 2.71 -7.49
CA ASN A 11 -12.36 2.37 -6.82
C ASN A 11 -13.30 3.57 -6.84
N VAL A 12 -14.60 3.32 -6.78
CA VAL A 12 -15.63 4.36 -6.71
C VAL A 12 -16.47 4.13 -5.46
N LEU A 13 -16.52 5.13 -4.58
CA LEU A 13 -17.41 5.14 -3.43
C LEU A 13 -18.68 5.88 -3.83
N THR A 14 -19.84 5.23 -3.69
CA THR A 14 -21.11 5.79 -4.18
C THR A 14 -21.87 6.58 -3.12
N LEU A 15 -21.62 6.31 -1.84
CA LEU A 15 -22.31 6.88 -0.70
C LEU A 15 -21.30 7.18 0.42
N ASN A 16 -21.73 7.97 1.41
CA ASN A 16 -20.93 8.18 2.62
C ASN A 16 -21.12 7.03 3.64
N SER A 17 -20.90 5.79 3.19
CA SER A 17 -20.92 4.59 4.03
C SER A 17 -19.50 4.07 4.26
N GLN A 18 -19.35 3.03 5.08
CA GLN A 18 -18.08 2.34 5.20
C GLN A 18 -17.82 1.50 3.93
N TYR A 19 -16.59 1.54 3.43
CA TYR A 19 -16.11 0.67 2.36
C TYR A 19 -14.81 0.01 2.79
N CYS A 20 -14.61 -1.21 2.34
CA CYS A 20 -13.43 -2.00 2.64
C CYS A 20 -13.08 -2.80 1.39
N TRP A 21 -11.84 -2.72 0.93
CA TRP A 21 -11.37 -3.46 -0.23
C TRP A 21 -9.90 -3.83 -0.08
N CYS A 22 -9.51 -4.98 -0.62
CA CYS A 22 -8.12 -5.41 -0.64
C CYS A 22 -7.45 -4.96 -1.93
N TRP A 23 -6.24 -4.44 -1.80
CA TRP A 23 -5.32 -4.24 -2.92
C TRP A 23 -4.22 -5.30 -2.85
N THR A 24 -4.47 -6.41 -3.55
CA THR A 24 -3.51 -7.51 -3.65
C THR A 24 -2.48 -7.25 -4.75
N GLY A 25 -1.20 -7.34 -4.39
CA GLY A 25 -0.07 -7.33 -5.30
C GLY A 25 0.41 -8.76 -5.54
N PHE A 26 -0.09 -9.41 -6.60
CA PHE A 26 0.40 -10.73 -6.97
C PHE A 26 1.90 -10.67 -7.30
N ASN A 27 2.67 -11.66 -6.82
CA ASN A 27 4.13 -11.87 -6.87
C ASN A 27 4.96 -11.59 -5.60
N PHE A 28 4.46 -10.91 -4.56
CA PHE A 28 5.24 -10.67 -3.32
C PHE A 28 4.49 -10.94 -2.00
N GLY A 29 3.28 -11.53 -2.06
CA GLY A 29 2.50 -11.82 -0.85
C GLY A 29 2.15 -10.56 -0.04
N PHE A 30 1.97 -9.42 -0.73
CA PHE A 30 1.57 -8.16 -0.13
C PHE A 30 0.07 -7.96 -0.32
N ASP A 31 -0.65 -7.93 0.81
CA ASP A 31 -2.07 -7.62 0.87
C ASP A 31 -2.26 -6.36 1.72
N LEU A 32 -2.76 -5.31 1.06
CA LEU A 32 -3.07 -4.04 1.68
C LEU A 32 -4.58 -3.90 1.74
N LEU A 33 -5.13 -4.00 2.94
CA LEU A 33 -6.52 -3.69 3.17
C LEU A 33 -6.69 -2.17 3.22
N VAL A 34 -7.63 -1.67 2.44
CA VAL A 34 -7.94 -0.26 2.40
C VAL A 34 -9.39 -0.04 2.80
N THR A 35 -9.55 0.85 3.75
CA THR A 35 -10.85 1.15 4.34
C THR A 35 -11.15 2.63 4.17
N TYR A 36 -12.34 2.94 3.67
CA TYR A 36 -12.96 4.24 3.85
C TYR A 36 -13.92 4.13 5.03
N THR A 37 -13.66 4.89 6.09
CA THR A 37 -14.54 4.96 7.26
C THR A 37 -14.44 6.33 7.90
N ASN A 38 -15.57 6.90 8.34
CA ASN A 38 -15.60 8.20 9.00
C ASN A 38 -14.80 9.29 8.27
N ARG A 39 -14.81 9.28 6.94
CA ARG A 39 -14.08 10.22 6.07
C ARG A 39 -12.55 10.09 6.12
N PHE A 40 -12.05 8.99 6.64
CA PHE A 40 -10.64 8.62 6.56
C PHE A 40 -10.44 7.53 5.52
N ILE A 41 -9.36 7.64 4.76
CA ILE A 41 -8.78 6.51 4.03
C ILE A 41 -7.68 5.93 4.92
N VAL A 42 -7.80 4.64 5.22
CA VAL A 42 -6.89 3.91 6.11
C VAL A 42 -6.28 2.75 5.34
N PHE A 43 -4.96 2.60 5.44
CA PHE A 43 -4.24 1.43 4.96
C PHE A 43 -3.92 0.50 6.13
N LYS A 44 -4.11 -0.81 5.93
CA LYS A 44 -3.72 -1.86 6.87
C LYS A 44 -2.97 -2.97 6.15
N ASN A 45 -1.85 -3.40 6.71
CA ASN A 45 -1.11 -4.57 6.22
C ASN A 45 -1.74 -5.85 6.78
N THR A 46 -2.52 -6.56 5.97
CA THR A 46 -3.18 -7.81 6.38
C THR A 46 -2.33 -9.00 5.95
N LEU A 47 -1.59 -9.61 6.89
CA LEU A 47 -0.81 -10.82 6.60
C LEU A 47 -1.65 -12.11 6.59
N SER A 48 -2.97 -12.02 6.73
CA SER A 48 -3.86 -13.17 6.73
C SER A 48 -4.31 -13.53 5.32
N GLN A 49 -3.54 -14.37 4.62
CA GLN A 49 -4.08 -15.15 3.50
C GLN A 49 -4.35 -16.59 3.98
N PRO A 50 -5.41 -17.25 3.47
CA PRO A 50 -5.74 -18.63 3.84
C PRO A 50 -4.65 -19.65 3.42
N CYS A 51 -3.72 -19.28 2.55
CA CYS A 51 -2.65 -20.14 2.05
C CYS A 51 -1.32 -19.81 2.74
N GLY A 52 -0.93 -20.62 3.73
CA GLY A 52 0.25 -20.40 4.58
C GLY A 52 1.64 -20.42 3.91
N GLY A 53 1.72 -20.70 2.60
CA GLY A 53 2.98 -20.81 1.85
C GLY A 53 3.31 -19.65 0.90
N ALA A 54 2.42 -18.65 0.74
CA ALA A 54 2.54 -17.61 -0.29
C ALA A 54 2.78 -16.18 0.28
N VAL A 55 3.12 -16.07 1.56
CA VAL A 55 3.23 -14.77 2.26
C VAL A 55 4.69 -14.43 2.49
N SER A 56 5.09 -13.19 2.19
CA SER A 56 6.39 -12.69 2.62
C SER A 56 6.43 -12.66 4.16
N LEU A 57 7.38 -13.37 4.76
CA LEU A 57 7.56 -13.44 6.23
C LEU A 57 8.18 -12.17 6.82
N GLN A 58 8.45 -11.15 5.99
CA GLN A 58 9.05 -9.93 6.48
C GLN A 58 8.11 -9.23 7.48
N PRO A 59 8.60 -8.78 8.64
CA PRO A 59 7.78 -8.14 9.66
C PRO A 59 7.24 -6.79 9.17
N TRP A 60 7.97 -6.13 8.27
CA TRP A 60 7.69 -4.79 7.77
C TRP A 60 7.40 -4.79 6.27
N ARG A 61 6.57 -3.84 5.84
CA ARG A 61 6.25 -3.59 4.44
C ARG A 61 6.51 -2.13 4.12
N HIS A 62 7.50 -1.89 3.28
CA HIS A 62 7.79 -0.58 2.74
C HIS A 62 7.05 -0.40 1.41
N LEU A 63 6.27 0.67 1.31
CA LEU A 63 5.55 1.01 0.09
C LEU A 63 5.70 2.50 -0.22
N ALA A 64 5.93 2.82 -1.48
CA ALA A 64 5.72 4.15 -2.01
C ALA A 64 4.30 4.21 -2.60
N TYR A 65 3.56 5.27 -2.30
CA TYR A 65 2.20 5.45 -2.81
C TYR A 65 1.89 6.89 -3.20
N ARG A 66 0.90 7.05 -4.07
CA ARG A 66 0.24 8.32 -4.35
C ARG A 66 -1.26 8.09 -4.44
N LEU A 67 -1.98 8.53 -3.42
CA LEU A 67 -3.44 8.50 -3.39
C LEU A 67 -3.98 9.80 -4.02
N ARG A 68 -5.00 9.65 -4.86
CA ARG A 68 -5.72 10.72 -5.54
C ARG A 68 -7.20 10.47 -5.42
N LEU A 69 -7.93 11.51 -5.06
CA LEU A 69 -9.37 11.51 -4.94
C LEU A 69 -9.95 12.60 -5.82
N ALA A 70 -11.11 12.32 -6.40
CA ALA A 70 -11.88 13.31 -7.12
C ALA A 70 -13.38 13.02 -6.94
N SER A 71 -14.17 14.08 -6.91
CA SER A 71 -15.61 14.00 -7.03
C SER A 71 -16.10 14.99 -8.08
N PHE A 72 -17.20 14.64 -8.73
CA PHE A 72 -17.78 15.42 -9.81
C PHE A 72 -19.25 15.71 -9.50
N ASP A 73 -19.77 16.80 -10.05
CA ASP A 73 -21.20 17.07 -10.00
C ASP A 73 -21.94 16.31 -11.12
N ASN A 74 -23.26 16.49 -11.18
CA ASN A 74 -24.11 15.81 -12.17
C ASN A 74 -23.82 16.25 -13.62
N SER A 75 -23.11 17.36 -13.83
CA SER A 75 -22.66 17.81 -15.15
C SER A 75 -21.29 17.25 -15.53
N GLY A 76 -20.66 16.48 -14.64
CA GLY A 76 -19.30 15.95 -14.81
C GLY A 76 -18.21 16.96 -14.49
N LYS A 77 -18.53 18.11 -13.89
CA LYS A 77 -17.55 19.11 -13.48
C LYS A 77 -16.93 18.74 -12.14
N LEU A 78 -15.61 18.92 -12.02
CA LEU A 78 -14.86 18.63 -10.80
C LEU A 78 -15.35 19.51 -9.62
N VAL A 79 -15.78 18.86 -8.54
CA VAL A 79 -16.23 19.51 -7.30
C VAL A 79 -15.09 19.56 -6.29
N CYS A 80 -14.42 18.42 -6.07
CA CYS A 80 -13.23 18.37 -5.23
C CYS A 80 -12.17 17.47 -5.83
N SER A 81 -10.91 17.79 -5.56
CA SER A 81 -9.80 16.87 -5.76
C SER A 81 -8.80 16.99 -4.62
N ARG A 82 -8.22 15.86 -4.23
CA ARG A 82 -7.16 15.77 -3.22
C ARG A 82 -6.11 14.76 -3.65
N SER A 83 -4.87 15.02 -3.30
CA SER A 83 -3.79 14.06 -3.47
C SER A 83 -2.82 14.12 -2.29
N THR A 84 -2.26 12.98 -1.91
CA THR A 84 -1.19 12.91 -0.92
C THR A 84 0.17 13.36 -1.48
N GLY A 85 0.30 13.54 -2.81
CA GLY A 85 1.60 13.46 -3.45
C GLY A 85 2.21 12.06 -3.32
N TYR A 86 3.48 11.91 -3.69
CA TYR A 86 4.21 10.67 -3.43
C TYR A 86 4.63 10.61 -1.96
N GLN A 87 4.35 9.49 -1.32
CA GLN A 87 4.60 9.24 0.08
C GLN A 87 5.26 7.88 0.27
N LEU A 88 6.12 7.78 1.27
CA LEU A 88 6.68 6.51 1.74
C LEU A 88 5.93 6.10 3.01
N LEU A 89 5.58 4.82 3.12
CA LEU A 89 4.92 4.27 4.29
C LEU A 89 5.55 2.91 4.62
N THR A 90 5.85 2.73 5.90
CA THR A 90 6.23 1.44 6.47
C THR A 90 5.09 0.96 7.35
N LEU A 91 4.60 -0.24 7.08
CA LEU A 91 3.57 -0.89 7.91
C LEU A 91 4.10 -2.20 8.48
N GLU A 92 3.98 -2.37 9.78
CA GLU A 92 4.13 -3.66 10.45
C GLU A 92 2.92 -4.56 10.21
N LYS A 93 3.02 -5.83 10.61
CA LYS A 93 1.87 -6.75 10.60
C LYS A 93 0.68 -6.14 11.34
N ASP A 94 -0.48 -6.15 10.69
CA ASP A 94 -1.75 -5.67 11.24
C ASP A 94 -1.80 -4.17 11.62
N GLN A 95 -0.72 -3.42 11.37
CA GLN A 95 -0.69 -1.99 11.61
C GLN A 95 -1.62 -1.26 10.65
N GLN A 96 -2.34 -0.28 11.19
CA GLN A 96 -3.21 0.62 10.43
C GLN A 96 -2.62 2.02 10.41
N TYR A 97 -2.77 2.71 9.29
CA TYR A 97 -2.32 4.08 9.12
C TYR A 97 -3.34 4.91 8.34
N VAL A 98 -3.73 6.06 8.89
CA VAL A 98 -4.61 7.02 8.20
C VAL A 98 -3.79 7.75 7.14
N VAL A 99 -4.03 7.44 5.87
CA VAL A 99 -3.29 8.03 4.75
C VAL A 99 -3.93 9.31 4.22
N MET A 100 -5.22 9.51 4.47
CA MET A 100 -5.88 10.76 4.11
C MET A 100 -7.09 11.00 5.02
N ASN A 101 -7.19 12.22 5.56
CA ASN A 101 -8.40 12.74 6.18
C ASN A 101 -9.14 13.61 5.17
N LEU A 102 -10.44 13.38 5.02
CA LEU A 102 -11.28 14.08 4.08
C LEU A 102 -12.21 15.04 4.83
N ASP A 103 -11.97 16.34 4.65
CA ASP A 103 -12.81 17.37 5.23
C ASP A 103 -14.27 17.17 4.82
N SER A 104 -15.15 17.13 5.81
CA SER A 104 -16.55 16.76 5.66
C SER A 104 -17.35 17.70 4.77
N ARG A 105 -16.89 18.96 4.64
CA ARG A 105 -17.64 20.05 4.00
C ARG A 105 -17.59 20.06 2.48
N LEU A 106 -16.64 19.35 1.87
CA LEU A 106 -16.40 19.37 0.42
C LEU A 106 -16.55 17.99 -0.25
N LEU A 107 -16.96 17.00 0.53
CA LEU A 107 -17.05 15.60 0.12
C LEU A 107 -18.38 15.36 -0.59
N SER A 108 -18.36 15.33 -1.92
CA SER A 108 -19.50 14.89 -2.74
C SER A 108 -19.27 13.48 -3.28
N PHE A 109 -20.38 12.78 -3.53
CA PHE A 109 -20.38 11.42 -4.05
C PHE A 109 -21.02 11.38 -5.44
N PRO A 110 -20.56 10.51 -6.34
CA PRO A 110 -19.53 9.48 -6.13
C PRO A 110 -18.11 10.03 -5.96
N LEU A 111 -17.34 9.40 -5.07
CA LEU A 111 -15.93 9.70 -4.83
C LEU A 111 -15.07 8.68 -5.57
N TYR A 112 -14.29 9.15 -6.53
CA TYR A 112 -13.35 8.36 -7.29
C TYR A 112 -12.02 8.31 -6.53
N VAL A 113 -11.55 7.09 -6.28
CA VAL A 113 -10.33 6.78 -5.52
C VAL A 113 -9.35 6.13 -6.48
N CYS A 114 -8.23 6.80 -6.74
CA CYS A 114 -7.11 6.24 -7.50
C CYS A 114 -5.90 6.17 -6.58
N CYS A 115 -5.25 5.02 -6.50
CA CYS A 115 -3.98 4.92 -5.82
C CYS A 115 -2.93 4.24 -6.69
N ASN A 116 -1.79 4.92 -6.78
CA ASN A 116 -0.59 4.40 -7.41
C ASN A 116 0.29 3.81 -6.31
N PHE A 117 0.76 2.59 -6.50
CA PHE A 117 1.65 1.91 -5.56
C PHE A 117 2.90 1.41 -6.23
N GLN A 118 3.95 1.38 -5.44
CA GLN A 118 5.20 0.75 -5.74
C GLN A 118 5.68 0.07 -4.47
N TYR A 119 5.72 -1.26 -4.49
CA TYR A 119 6.40 -1.99 -3.43
C TYR A 119 7.88 -1.68 -3.52
N THR A 120 8.45 -1.20 -2.42
CA THR A 120 9.89 -1.02 -2.31
C THR A 120 10.40 -2.22 -1.54
N SER A 121 11.26 -3.02 -2.16
CA SER A 121 12.00 -4.06 -1.44
C SER A 121 12.66 -3.42 -0.20
N PRO A 122 12.82 -4.16 0.90
CA PRO A 122 13.63 -3.65 2.00
C PRO A 122 14.99 -3.23 1.45
N HIS A 123 15.41 -2.00 1.77
CA HIS A 123 16.80 -1.64 1.57
C HIS A 123 17.64 -2.62 2.40
N HIS A 124 18.73 -3.10 1.84
CA HIS A 124 19.74 -3.92 2.52
C HIS A 124 20.43 -3.20 3.72
N MET A 125 19.84 -2.13 4.26
CA MET A 125 20.39 -1.34 5.37
C MET A 125 20.17 -1.98 6.74
N ASP A 126 19.48 -3.13 6.83
CA ASP A 126 19.51 -3.99 8.03
C ASP A 126 20.77 -4.85 8.13
N ARG A 127 21.74 -4.70 7.20
CA ARG A 127 23.10 -5.16 7.47
C ARG A 127 23.76 -4.12 8.37
N GLY A 128 23.49 -4.23 9.67
CA GLY A 128 24.39 -3.64 10.66
C GLY A 128 25.84 -4.05 10.34
N PRO A 129 26.85 -3.25 10.72
CA PRO A 129 28.25 -3.49 10.34
C PRO A 129 28.84 -4.86 10.77
N ASP A 130 28.10 -5.70 11.49
CA ASP A 130 28.56 -6.99 12.04
C ASP A 130 27.83 -8.21 11.46
N ALA A 131 27.64 -8.29 10.15
CA ALA A 131 27.27 -9.56 9.51
C ALA A 131 28.56 -10.28 9.06
N PRO A 132 28.95 -11.42 9.66
CA PRO A 132 30.12 -12.17 9.20
C PRO A 132 29.91 -12.57 7.73
N GLU A 133 30.94 -12.36 6.92
CA GLU A 133 30.96 -12.85 5.54
C GLU A 133 30.66 -14.35 5.53
N PRO A 134 29.86 -14.86 4.57
CA PRO A 134 29.78 -16.29 4.36
C PRO A 134 31.17 -16.74 3.93
N GLU A 135 31.83 -17.49 4.82
CA GLU A 135 33.11 -18.12 4.54
C GLU A 135 32.97 -18.92 3.25
N SER A 136 33.63 -18.43 2.20
CA SER A 136 33.82 -19.13 0.95
C SER A 136 34.55 -20.43 1.26
N SER A 137 33.80 -21.52 1.49
CA SER A 137 34.36 -22.86 1.48
C SER A 137 34.63 -23.28 0.03
N ALA A 138 35.61 -22.60 -0.55
CA ALA A 138 36.42 -23.16 -1.61
C ALA A 138 37.53 -23.95 -0.91
N ARG A 139 37.33 -25.24 -0.74
CA ARG A 139 38.44 -26.20 -0.77
C ARG A 139 38.11 -27.29 -1.78
N SER A 140 38.77 -27.16 -2.92
CA SER A 140 38.96 -28.18 -3.93
C SER A 140 39.83 -29.33 -3.42
N VAL A 141 39.83 -30.41 -4.23
CA VAL A 141 40.78 -31.54 -4.35
C VAL A 141 40.71 -32.57 -3.20
N SER A 142 40.62 -33.89 -3.44
CA SER A 142 40.97 -34.75 -4.59
C SER A 142 40.02 -35.94 -4.73
#